data_AF-A0A1E7DR05-F1
#
_entry.id   AF-A0A1E7DR05-F1
#
_cell.length_a   1.000
_cell.length_b   1.000
_cell.length_c   1.000
_cell.angle_alpha   90.00
_cell.angle_beta   90.00
_cell.angle_gamma   90.00
#
_symmetry.space_group_name_H-M   'P 1'
#
loop_
_entity.id
_entity.type
_entity.pdbx_description
1 polymer ?
#
loop_
_entity_poly.entity_id
_entity_poly.type
_entity_poly.pdbx_seq_one_letter_code
_entity_poly.pdbx_strand_id
1 'polypeptide(L)' 'MQKISAILFMVFKKTVAGAFFLYGANVLIQQTGLHIVMNPFTAFLAGFLGLPGILSLAAIHFFIFR' A
#
# COMPACT_ATOMS: atom_id res chain seq x y z
N MET A 1 -21.05 21.09 3.86
CA MET A 1 -20.12 20.33 4.73
C MET A 1 -20.15 18.82 4.52
N GLN A 2 -21.24 18.19 4.05
CA GLN A 2 -21.34 16.73 3.86
C GLN A 2 -20.34 16.11 2.86
N LYS A 3 -19.92 16.85 1.81
CA LYS A 3 -19.03 16.33 0.76
C LYS A 3 -17.61 16.01 1.25
N ILE A 4 -17.09 16.78 2.20
CA ILE A 4 -15.73 16.59 2.76
C ILE A 4 -15.66 15.31 3.61
N SER A 5 -16.70 15.05 4.41
CA SER A 5 -16.81 13.82 5.19
C SER A 5 -16.82 12.57 4.31
N ALA A 6 -17.53 12.62 3.18
CA ALA A 6 -17.57 11.51 2.22
C ALA A 6 -16.21 11.23 1.58
N ILE A 7 -15.45 12.27 1.22
CA ILE A 7 -14.10 12.13 0.66
C ILE A 7 -13.16 11.53 1.70
N LEU A 8 -13.21 12.01 2.95
CA LEU A 8 -12.37 11.50 4.03
C LEU A 8 -12.63 10.01 4.29
N PHE A 9 -13.90 9.60 4.29
CA PHE A 9 -14.29 8.21 4.46
C PHE A 9 -13.83 7.33 3.27
N MET A 10 -13.91 7.86 2.04
CA MET A 10 -13.42 7.18 0.85
C MET A 10 -11.90 6.97 0.90
N VAL A 11 -11.14 7.99 1.29
CA VAL A 11 -9.69 7.91 1.47
C VAL A 11 -9.35 6.87 2.53
N PHE A 12 -10.02 6.91 3.68
CA PHE A 12 -9.80 5.95 4.75
C PHE A 12 -10.04 4.51 4.30
N LYS A 13 -11.15 4.23 3.59
CA LYS A 13 -11.43 2.90 3.04
C LYS A 13 -10.34 2.43 2.07
N LYS A 14 -9.84 3.32 1.21
CA LYS A 14 -8.76 2.98 0.28
C LYS A 14 -7.47 2.68 1.02
N THR A 15 -7.09 3.48 2.02
CA THR A 15 -5.90 3.23 2.84
C THR A 15 -5.98 1.88 3.55
N VAL A 16 -7.12 1.54 4.14
CA VAL A 16 -7.32 0.23 4.79
C VAL A 16 -7.19 -0.91 3.78
N ALA A 17 -7.83 -0.80 2.62
CA ALA A 17 -7.69 -1.80 1.56
C ALA A 17 -6.23 -1.97 1.12
N GLY A 18 -5.51 -0.86 0.93
CA GLY A 18 -4.10 -0.87 0.58
C GLY A 18 -3.19 -1.46 1.65
N ALA A 19 -3.52 -1.28 2.93
CA ALA A 19 -2.81 -1.93 4.04
C ALA A 19 -2.97 -3.46 3.97
N PHE A 20 -4.17 -3.97 3.72
CA PHE A 20 -4.40 -5.41 3.53
C PHE A 20 -3.62 -5.96 2.34
N PHE A 21 -3.61 -5.22 1.24
CA PHE A 21 -2.86 -5.58 0.04
C PHE A 21 -1.34 -5.61 0.28
N LEU A 22 -0.78 -4.59 0.94
CA LEU A 22 0.64 -4.56 1.29
C LEU A 22 1.02 -5.67 2.25
N TYR A 23 0.18 -5.91 3.27
CA TYR A 23 0.41 -6.99 4.22
C TYR A 23 0.40 -8.35 3.51
N GLY A 24 -0.61 -8.61 2.67
CA GLY A 24 -0.68 -9.83 1.86
C GLY A 24 0.54 -10.00 0.95
N ALA A 25 0.96 -8.94 0.27
CA ALA A 25 2.17 -8.97 -0.56
C ALA A 25 3.42 -9.28 0.27
N ASN A 26 3.61 -8.61 1.42
CA ASN A 26 4.73 -8.86 2.33
C ASN A 26 4.78 -10.30 2.83
N VAL A 27 3.64 -10.92 3.15
CA VAL A 27 3.56 -12.33 3.55
C VAL A 27 4.02 -13.24 2.40
N LEU A 28 3.61 -12.97 1.15
CA LEU A 28 4.01 -13.77 -0.01
C LEU A 28 5.51 -13.66 -0.31
N ILE A 29 6.10 -12.49 -0.16
CA ILE A 29 7.52 -12.24 -0.45
C ILE A 29 8.44 -12.41 0.77
N GLN A 30 7.89 -12.68 1.96
CA GLN A 30 8.65 -12.86 3.22
C GLN A 30 9.82 -13.86 3.04
N GLN A 31 9.61 -14.89 2.21
CA GLN A 31 10.60 -15.95 1.96
C GLN A 31 11.77 -15.51 1.08
N THR A 32 11.64 -14.41 0.33
CA THR A 32 12.70 -13.86 -0.53
C THR A 32 13.63 -12.89 0.21
N GLY A 33 13.34 -12.61 1.50
CA GLY A 33 14.06 -11.62 2.32
C GLY A 33 13.73 -10.17 1.96
N LEU A 34 12.73 -9.95 1.10
CA LEU A 34 12.23 -8.64 0.69
C LEU A 34 11.06 -8.27 1.60
N HIS A 35 11.04 -7.06 2.14
CA HIS A 35 9.94 -6.60 3.00
C HIS A 35 9.63 -5.13 2.68
N ILE A 36 8.44 -4.87 2.15
CA ILE A 36 8.00 -3.52 1.80
C ILE A 36 7.58 -2.80 3.08
N VAL A 37 8.17 -1.63 3.35
CA VAL A 37 7.82 -0.81 4.51
C VAL A 37 6.34 -0.41 4.45
N MET A 38 5.58 -0.84 5.46
CA MET A 38 4.15 -0.54 5.59
C MET A 38 3.96 0.67 6.51
N ASN A 39 3.48 1.78 5.95
CA ASN A 39 3.09 2.98 6.68
C ASN A 39 1.79 3.54 6.07
N PRO A 40 1.13 4.53 6.71
CA PRO A 40 -0.13 5.07 6.20
C PRO A 40 -0.03 5.63 4.78
N PHE A 41 1.14 6.14 4.38
CA PHE A 41 1.36 6.69 3.05
C PHE A 41 1.52 5.59 1.99
N THR A 42 2.30 4.54 2.27
CA THR A 42 2.48 3.41 1.37
C THR A 42 1.17 2.61 1.25
N ALA A 43 0.42 2.46 2.34
CA ALA A 43 -0.92 1.86 2.33
C ALA A 43 -1.92 2.69 1.53
N PHE A 44 -1.89 4.02 1.64
CA PHE A 44 -2.72 4.87 0.80
C PHE A 44 -2.37 4.73 -0.68
N LEU A 45 -1.09 4.77 -1.04
CA LEU A 45 -0.63 4.58 -2.42
C LEU A 45 -1.00 3.20 -2.98
N ALA A 46 -0.79 2.14 -2.19
CA ALA A 46 -1.19 0.78 -2.55
C ALA A 46 -2.71 0.65 -2.70
N GLY A 47 -3.51 1.35 -1.89
CA GLY A 47 -4.97 1.33 -1.99
C GLY A 47 -5.54 2.24 -3.08
N PHE A 48 -4.80 3.29 -3.45
CA PHE A 48 -5.16 4.21 -4.52
C PHE A 48 -4.83 3.63 -5.89
N LEU A 49 -3.59 3.13 -6.07
CA LEU A 49 -3.12 2.53 -7.31
C LEU A 49 -3.48 1.04 -7.42
N GLY A 50 -3.75 0.35 -6.32
CA GLY A 50 -4.01 -1.09 -6.30
C GLY A 50 -2.76 -1.93 -6.53
N LEU A 51 -2.91 -3.05 -7.26
CA LEU A 51 -1.83 -3.96 -7.63
C LEU A 51 -0.59 -3.27 -8.24
N PRO A 52 -0.71 -2.36 -9.23
CA PRO A 52 0.46 -1.68 -9.78
C PRO A 52 1.17 -0.77 -8.76
N GLY A 53 0.46 -0.25 -7.75
CA GLY A 53 1.06 0.51 -6.65
C GLY A 53 1.97 -0.36 -5.79
N ILE A 54 1.49 -1.56 -5.43
CA ILE A 54 2.26 -2.53 -4.65
C ILE A 54 3.51 -2.97 -5.43
N LEU A 55 3.36 -3.26 -6.73
CA LEU A 55 4.49 -3.67 -7.58
C LEU A 55 5.53 -2.56 -7.73
N SER A 56 5.09 -1.30 -7.86
CA SER A 56 6.00 -0.15 -7.91
C SER A 56 6.76 0.03 -6.58
N LEU A 57 6.06 -0.07 -5.44
CA LEU A 57 6.67 -0.04 -4.11
C LEU A 57 7.68 -1.20 -3.91
N ALA A 58 7.33 -2.40 -4.36
CA ALA A 58 8.21 -3.56 -4.33
C ALA A 58 9.45 -3.34 -5.21
N ALA A 59 9.27 -2.80 -6.42
CA ALA A 59 10.37 -2.50 -7.34
C ALA A 59 11.31 -1.44 -6.75
N ILE A 60 10.78 -0.34 -6.20
CA ILE A 60 11.59 0.68 -5.52
C ILE A 60 12.39 0.05 -4.38
N HIS A 61 11.75 -0.79 -3.55
CA HIS A 61 12.43 -1.46 -2.45
C HIS A 61 13.50 -2.46 -2.93
N PHE A 62 13.29 -3.10 -4.08
CA PHE A 62 14.23 -4.03 -4.68
C PHE A 62 15.39 -3.37 -5.42
N PHE A 63 15.19 -2.22 -6.07
CA PHE A 63 16.24 -1.58 -6.86
C PHE A 63 17.04 -0.53 -6.08
N ILE A 64 16.44 0.10 -5.07
CA ILE A 64 17.08 1.21 -4.32
C ILE A 64 17.61 0.75 -2.97
N PHE A 65 16.85 -0.10 -2.25
CA PHE A 65 17.16 -0.48 -0.87
C PHE A 65 17.79 -1.87 -0.73
N ARG A 66 17.79 -2.67 -1.80
CA ARG A 66 18.49 -3.96 -1.88
C ARG A 66 19.75 -3.79 -2.70
#